data_AF-A0A3N5T5B5-F1
#
_entry.id   AF-A0A3N5T5B5-F1
#
_cell.length_a   1.000
_cell.length_b   1.000
_cell.length_c   1.000
_cell.angle_alpha   90.00
_cell.angle_beta   90.00
_cell.angle_gamma   90.00
#
_symmetry.space_group_name_H-M   'P 1'
#
loop_
_entity.id
_entity.type
_entity.pdbx_description
1 polymer ?
#
loop_
_entity_poly.entity_id
_entity_poly.type
_entity_poly.pdbx_seq_one_letter_code
_entity_poly.pdbx_strand_id
1 'polypeptide(L)'
;MAKKKSMTLTKSKYLAGLKCHKYLWTMIHAPDKIPGIDQASEHRFLEGYIIEKLAKEQFHGGITIAKDDFLKNINDTRECLSKKKPLFEAGFLTGNLSVRV
;
A
#
# COMPACT_ATOMS: atom_id res chain seq x y z
N MET A 1 -28.75 0.77 -14.54
CA MET A 1 -28.14 1.59 -13.47
C MET A 1 -26.63 1.40 -13.51
N ALA A 2 -25.85 2.46 -13.76
CA ALA A 2 -24.40 2.35 -13.84
C ALA A 2 -23.84 1.99 -12.46
N LYS A 3 -23.11 0.88 -12.37
CA LYS A 3 -22.45 0.42 -11.14
C LYS A 3 -21.47 1.52 -10.70
N LYS A 4 -21.76 2.22 -9.60
CA LYS A 4 -20.87 3.25 -9.06
C LYS A 4 -19.51 2.61 -8.81
N LYS A 5 -18.49 3.02 -9.57
CA LYS A 5 -17.12 2.52 -9.38
C LYS A 5 -16.70 2.87 -7.96
N SER A 6 -16.70 1.89 -7.07
CA SER A 6 -16.25 2.05 -5.69
C SER A 6 -14.76 2.35 -5.72
N MET A 7 -14.39 3.59 -5.44
CA MET A 7 -13.00 4.00 -5.37
C MET A 7 -12.39 3.51 -4.06
N THR A 8 -11.42 2.61 -4.16
CA THR A 8 -10.59 2.21 -3.02
C THR A 8 -9.63 3.34 -2.66
N LEU A 9 -9.68 3.77 -1.40
CA LEU A 9 -8.76 4.72 -0.81
C LEU A 9 -7.55 3.96 -0.29
N THR A 10 -6.39 4.16 -0.91
CA THR A 10 -5.13 3.59 -0.45
C THR A 10 -4.48 4.51 0.60
N LYS A 11 -3.53 4.01 1.38
CA LYS A 11 -2.69 4.83 2.28
C LYS A 11 -2.20 6.13 1.62
N SER A 12 -1.63 6.06 0.42
CA SER A 12 -1.11 7.24 -0.29
C SER A 12 -2.22 8.23 -0.65
N LYS A 13 -3.39 7.76 -1.09
CA LYS A 13 -4.55 8.63 -1.39
C LYS A 13 -5.13 9.26 -0.12
N TYR A 14 -5.20 8.51 0.98
CA TYR A 14 -5.65 9.03 2.27
C TYR A 14 -4.72 10.18 2.74
N LEU A 15 -3.41 9.94 2.73
CA LEU A 15 -2.42 10.95 3.09
C LEU A 15 -2.45 12.17 2.14
N ALA A 16 -2.68 11.96 0.85
CA ALA A 16 -2.86 13.04 -0.11
C ALA A 16 -4.09 13.90 0.22
N GLY A 17 -5.22 13.28 0.56
CA GLY A 17 -6.44 13.97 0.97
C GLY A 17 -6.25 14.80 2.23
N LEU A 18 -5.56 14.23 3.24
CA LEU A 18 -5.22 14.96 4.48
C LEU A 18 -4.37 16.20 4.22
N LYS A 19 -3.42 16.12 3.26
CA LYS A 19 -2.57 17.26 2.91
C LYS A 19 -3.33 18.31 2.08
N CYS A 20 -4.05 17.86 1.04
CA CYS A 20 -4.73 18.74 0.11
C CYS A 20 -5.81 17.98 -0.68
N HIS A 21 -7.07 18.34 -0.46
CA HIS A 21 -8.22 17.77 -1.17
C HIS A 21 -8.13 17.93 -2.70
N LYS A 22 -7.62 19.08 -3.18
CA LYS A 22 -7.39 19.30 -4.62
C LYS A 22 -6.36 18.33 -5.18
N TYR A 23 -5.31 18.02 -4.41
CA TYR A 23 -4.31 17.05 -4.82
C TYR A 23 -4.88 15.63 -4.92
N LEU A 24 -5.67 15.20 -3.93
CA LEU A 24 -6.41 13.93 -3.99
C LEU A 24 -7.32 13.86 -5.21
N TRP A 25 -8.07 14.93 -5.48
CA TRP A 25 -8.94 15.00 -6.65
C TRP A 25 -8.15 14.83 -7.95
N THR A 26 -7.02 15.54 -8.10
CA THR A 26 -6.13 15.43 -9.26
C THR A 26 -5.57 14.00 -9.39
N MET A 27 -5.16 13.36 -8.29
CA MET A 27 -4.68 11.95 -8.32
C MET A 27 -5.72 10.95 -8.86
N ILE A 28 -7.01 11.24 -8.69
CA ILE A 28 -8.09 10.34 -9.11
C ILE A 28 -8.58 10.66 -10.51
N HIS A 29 -8.69 11.95 -10.85
CA HIS A 29 -9.40 12.41 -12.04
C HIS A 29 -8.50 12.99 -13.13
N ALA A 30 -7.25 13.35 -12.81
CA ALA A 30 -6.28 13.91 -13.77
C ALA A 30 -4.83 13.52 -13.40
N PRO A 31 -4.51 12.21 -13.32
CA PRO A 31 -3.21 11.73 -12.87
C PRO A 31 -2.05 12.15 -13.79
N ASP A 32 -2.34 12.40 -15.07
CA ASP A 32 -1.43 12.94 -16.08
C ASP A 32 -0.88 14.34 -15.73
N LYS A 33 -1.58 15.08 -14.87
CA LYS A 33 -1.15 16.41 -14.40
C LYS A 33 -0.20 16.35 -13.20
N ILE A 34 0.01 15.17 -12.63
CA ILE A 34 0.91 15.00 -11.50
C ILE A 34 2.31 14.77 -12.07
N PRO A 35 3.32 15.57 -11.67
CA PRO A 35 4.69 15.33 -12.05
C PRO A 35 5.13 13.90 -11.71
N GLY A 36 6.07 13.37 -12.49
CA GLY A 36 6.73 12.11 -12.16
C GLY A 36 7.39 12.15 -10.77
N ILE A 37 7.78 10.97 -10.29
CA ILE A 37 8.50 10.83 -9.03
C ILE A 37 9.84 11.56 -9.15
N ASP A 38 10.15 12.44 -8.20
CA ASP A 38 11.43 13.15 -8.16
C ASP A 38 12.56 12.26 -7.58
N GLN A 39 13.82 12.61 -7.86
CA GLN A 39 14.98 11.85 -7.40
C GLN A 39 15.00 11.69 -5.86
N ALA A 40 14.56 12.73 -5.14
CA ALA A 40 14.48 12.67 -3.68
C ALA A 40 13.46 11.63 -3.20
N SER A 41 12.32 11.49 -3.88
CA SER A 41 11.33 10.46 -3.58
C SER A 41 11.81 9.07 -3.99
N GLU A 42 12.48 8.94 -5.14
CA GLU A 42 13.11 7.67 -5.55
C GLU A 42 14.12 7.20 -4.50
N HIS A 43 14.99 8.09 -4.02
CA HIS A 43 15.96 7.77 -2.97
C HIS A 43 15.29 7.27 -1.68
N ARG A 44 14.22 7.94 -1.23
CA ARG A 44 13.44 7.49 -0.06
C ARG A 44 12.80 6.11 -0.27
N PHE A 45 12.37 5.78 -1.49
CA PHE A 45 11.84 4.44 -1.78
C PHE A 45 12.94 3.38 -1.73
N LEU A 46 14.14 3.70 -2.24
CA LEU A 46 15.30 2.80 -2.15
C LEU A 46 15.68 2.51 -0.70
N GLU A 47 15.73 3.54 0.15
CA GLU A 47 15.92 3.38 1.59
C GLU A 47 14.84 2.48 2.20
N GLY A 48 13.58 2.66 1.80
CA GLY A 48 12.47 1.80 2.21
C GLY A 48 12.71 0.32 1.88
N TYR A 49 13.18 -0.01 0.68
CA TYR A 49 13.50 -1.38 0.30
C TYR A 49 14.67 -1.97 1.11
N ILE A 50 15.66 -1.14 1.45
CA ILE A 50 16.77 -1.55 2.32
C ILE A 50 16.26 -1.86 3.72
N ILE A 51 15.39 -1.01 4.29
CA ILE A 51 14.78 -1.23 5.60
C ILE A 51 13.95 -2.51 5.60
N GLU A 52 13.16 -2.76 4.56
CA GLU A 52 12.36 -3.98 4.43
C GLU A 52 13.25 -5.23 4.41
N LYS A 53 14.35 -5.20 3.66
CA LYS A 53 15.34 -6.28 3.62
C LYS A 53 15.93 -6.54 5.00
N LEU A 54 16.39 -5.49 5.69
CA LEU A 54 16.97 -5.60 7.03
C LEU A 54 15.95 -6.12 8.05
N ALA A 55 14.68 -5.69 7.95
CA ALA A 55 13.63 -6.19 8.82
C ALA A 55 13.40 -7.70 8.62
N LYS A 56 13.42 -8.19 7.38
CA LYS A 56 13.32 -9.63 7.08
C LYS A 56 14.49 -10.43 7.64
N GLU A 57 15.70 -9.88 7.59
CA GLU A 57 16.90 -10.49 8.18
C GLU A 57 16.85 -10.50 9.71
N GLN A 58 16.34 -9.42 10.34
CA GLN A 58 16.24 -9.32 11.80
C GLN A 58 15.15 -10.23 12.38
N PHE A 59 13.96 -10.26 11.76
CA PHE A 59 12.80 -11.01 12.25
C PHE A 59 12.68 -12.38 11.56
N HIS A 60 13.59 -13.27 11.95
CA HIS A 60 13.66 -14.65 11.47
C HIS A 60 12.32 -15.38 11.59
N GLY A 61 11.97 -16.13 10.54
CA GLY A 61 10.72 -16.88 10.48
C GLY A 61 9.48 -16.04 10.16
N GLY A 62 9.63 -14.74 9.87
CA GLY A 62 8.55 -13.92 9.32
C GLY A 62 8.11 -14.38 7.93
N ILE A 63 6.88 -14.04 7.57
CA ILE A 63 6.23 -14.47 6.32
C ILE A 63 6.07 -13.25 5.42
N THR A 64 6.63 -13.29 4.21
CA THR A 64 6.36 -12.26 3.20
C THR A 64 5.14 -12.65 2.39
N ILE A 65 4.14 -11.77 2.33
CA ILE A 65 2.93 -11.97 1.52
C ILE A 65 3.18 -11.41 0.12
N ALA A 66 2.77 -12.15 -0.92
CA ALA A 66 2.94 -11.71 -2.30
C ALA A 66 2.13 -10.44 -2.57
N LYS A 67 2.71 -9.49 -3.31
CA LYS A 67 2.12 -8.15 -3.56
C LYS A 67 1.40 -8.02 -4.91
N ASP A 68 1.46 -9.04 -5.75
CA ASP A 68 1.08 -8.94 -7.17
C ASP A 68 -0.44 -8.88 -7.39
N ASP A 69 -1.20 -9.59 -6.56
CA ASP A 69 -2.66 -9.57 -6.58
C ASP A 69 -3.19 -8.99 -5.27
N PHE A 70 -3.95 -7.90 -5.38
CA PHE A 70 -4.52 -7.19 -4.24
C PHE A 70 -5.44 -8.09 -3.39
N LEU A 71 -6.40 -8.80 -3.99
CA LEU A 71 -7.35 -9.62 -3.24
C LEU A 71 -6.68 -10.85 -2.64
N LYS A 72 -5.76 -11.45 -3.40
CA LYS A 72 -4.95 -12.56 -2.90
C LYS A 72 -4.12 -12.14 -1.70
N ASN A 73 -3.46 -10.98 -1.76
CA ASN A 73 -2.67 -10.43 -0.66
C ASN A 73 -3.51 -10.24 0.62
N ILE A 74 -4.74 -9.72 0.52
CA ILE A 74 -5.66 -9.61 1.66
C ILE A 74 -6.01 -10.99 2.25
N ASN A 75 -6.30 -11.96 1.39
CA ASN A 75 -6.70 -13.30 1.82
C ASN A 75 -5.53 -14.06 2.47
N ASP A 76 -4.37 -14.08 1.83
CA ASP A 76 -3.14 -14.67 2.35
C ASP A 76 -2.75 -14.03 3.70
N THR A 77 -2.91 -12.71 3.83
CA THR A 77 -2.68 -11.99 5.09
C THR A 77 -3.62 -12.52 6.17
N ARG A 78 -4.93 -12.61 5.88
CA ARG A 78 -5.93 -13.12 6.84
C ARG A 78 -5.60 -14.53 7.32
N GLU A 79 -5.21 -15.42 6.41
CA GLU A 79 -4.82 -16.79 6.76
C GLU A 79 -3.57 -16.81 7.64
N CYS A 80 -2.57 -15.99 7.31
CA CYS A 80 -1.29 -15.96 8.01
C CYS A 80 -1.35 -15.27 9.38
N LEU A 81 -2.34 -14.41 9.65
CA LEU A 81 -2.53 -13.80 10.97
C LEU A 81 -2.66 -14.86 12.08
N SER A 82 -3.29 -15.99 11.79
CA SER A 82 -3.44 -17.11 12.75
C SER A 82 -2.10 -17.70 13.22
N LYS A 83 -1.05 -17.58 12.39
CA LYS A 83 0.28 -18.15 12.66
C LYS A 83 1.07 -17.38 13.72
N LYS A 84 0.62 -16.16 14.10
CA LYS A 84 1.27 -15.29 15.10
C LYS A 84 2.77 -15.07 14.83
N LYS A 85 3.13 -14.96 13.55
CA LYS A 85 4.48 -14.65 13.07
C LYS A 85 4.49 -13.24 12.47
N PRO A 86 5.63 -12.54 12.44
CA PRO A 86 5.76 -11.29 11.69
C PRO A 86 5.33 -11.49 10.23
N LEU A 87 4.49 -10.59 9.72
CA LEU A 87 4.06 -10.58 8.32
C LEU A 87 4.63 -9.34 7.63
N PHE A 88 5.24 -9.52 6.47
CA PHE A 88 5.74 -8.44 5.62
C PHE A 88 4.87 -8.30 4.38
N GLU A 89 4.68 -7.07 3.91
CA GLU A 89 3.78 -6.74 2.79
C GLU A 89 2.33 -7.20 3.04
N ALA A 90 1.93 -7.20 4.32
CA ALA A 90 0.61 -7.63 4.76
C ALA A 90 -0.45 -6.62 4.33
N GLY A 91 -1.52 -7.10 3.70
CA GLY A 91 -2.60 -6.26 3.21
C GLY A 91 -3.83 -6.29 4.11
N PHE A 92 -4.40 -5.11 4.33
CA PHE A 92 -5.64 -4.93 5.06
C PHE A 92 -6.64 -4.13 4.23
N LEU A 93 -7.91 -4.54 4.32
CA LEU A 93 -9.04 -3.91 3.65
C LEU A 93 -10.20 -3.81 4.63
N THR A 94 -10.73 -2.59 4.80
CA THR A 94 -11.95 -2.34 5.57
C THR A 94 -12.84 -1.39 4.78
N GLY A 95 -14.06 -1.83 4.45
CA GLY A 95 -14.93 -1.11 3.51
C GLY A 95 -14.21 -0.85 2.18
N ASN A 96 -13.94 0.43 1.89
CA ASN A 96 -13.19 0.88 0.72
C ASN A 96 -11.79 1.44 1.06
N LEU A 97 -11.29 1.26 2.28
CA LEU A 97 -9.95 1.67 2.70
C LEU A 97 -8.99 0.47 2.62
N SER A 98 -7.89 0.63 1.88
CA SER A 98 -6.83 -0.38 1.82
C SER A 98 -5.47 0.15 2.25
N VAL A 99 -4.73 -0.70 2.93
CA VAL A 99 -3.34 -0.46 3.30
C VAL A 99 -2.54 -1.74 3.11
N ARG A 100 -1.27 -1.57 2.77
CA ARG A 100 -0.27 -2.62 2.81
C ARG A 100 0.87 -2.13 3.70
N VAL A 101 1.35 -3.01 4.59
CA VAL A 101 2.36 -2.72 5.60
C VAL A 101 3.52 -3.69 5.54
#